data_AF-A0A497U5Q8-F1
#
_entry.id   AF-A0A497U5Q8-F1
#
_cell.length_a   1.000
_cell.length_b   1.000
_cell.length_c   1.000
_cell.angle_alpha   90.00
_cell.angle_beta   90.00
_cell.angle_gamma   90.00
#
_symmetry.space_group_name_H-M   'P 1'
#
loop_
_entity.id
_entity.type
_entity.pdbx_description
1 polymer ?
#
loop_
_entity_poly.entity_id
_entity_poly.type
_entity_poly.pdbx_seq_one_letter_code
_entity_poly.pdbx_strand_id
1 'polypeptide(L)'
;MDNYLDKRRTTLGEDNLSQLIDVSLGFEDYVELSSFRSTHTRFGILNKQPLVDCDGGKLSMPNVAPNAEGFVRFRENKLSPCLSFFSKLFISPFNVMLPDKLKKIRVEGEFFDLKLNPYSGAANYSFSFGEGVRLEIHKYRDALKLLGWLSSSGKTLYAELDFDGFPLLEFKVGCQDHNLEFSRELKALECATKLVSEFGVTEIVDISLDEASRYESTICQLDNVLAATPNLFKVEFGVDGEGFDPTNDVVCIFLITTPIGSHVFGLILALIGVVKTIDNGLYQLITNDVSIESKIVSGKDQSISNEDLVSEIESVEKKYDKNYSVVTMFDKKC
;
A
#
# COMPACT_ATOMS: atom_id res chain seq x y z
N MET A 1 -16.57 -34.16 40.58
CA MET A 1 -17.69 -33.58 41.35
C MET A 1 -17.91 -32.23 40.71
N ASP A 2 -18.81 -32.21 39.73
CA ASP A 2 -18.74 -31.20 38.67
C ASP A 2 -19.69 -30.08 39.03
N ASN A 3 -19.13 -29.00 39.57
CA ASN A 3 -19.86 -27.76 39.84
C ASN A 3 -19.92 -26.97 38.54
N TYR A 4 -21.13 -26.71 38.04
CA TYR A 4 -21.35 -25.83 36.90
C TYR A 4 -21.76 -24.44 37.39
N LEU A 5 -21.29 -23.41 36.70
CA LEU A 5 -21.63 -22.02 36.97
C LEU A 5 -22.60 -21.56 35.89
N ASP A 6 -23.86 -21.33 36.25
CA ASP A 6 -24.85 -20.77 35.33
C ASP A 6 -24.78 -19.23 35.40
N LYS A 7 -24.53 -18.60 34.26
CA LYS A 7 -24.42 -17.14 34.13
C LYS A 7 -25.57 -16.65 33.26
N ARG A 8 -26.52 -15.92 33.85
CA ARG A 8 -27.63 -15.31 33.10
C ARG A 8 -27.41 -13.81 32.98
N ARG A 9 -27.57 -13.33 31.75
CA ARG A 9 -27.46 -11.92 31.38
C ARG A 9 -28.77 -11.52 30.71
N THR A 10 -29.34 -10.40 31.13
CA THR A 10 -30.54 -9.87 30.49
C THR A 10 -30.16 -8.57 29.79
N THR A 11 -30.06 -8.62 28.46
CA THR A 11 -29.99 -7.43 27.62
C THR A 11 -31.43 -7.07 27.24
N LEU A 12 -31.89 -5.87 27.63
CA LEU A 12 -33.19 -5.36 27.22
C LEU A 12 -33.04 -4.68 25.85
N GLY A 13 -33.70 -5.21 24.81
CA GLY A 13 -33.75 -4.60 23.47
C GLY A 13 -32.75 -5.15 22.45
N GLU A 14 -33.09 -5.07 21.16
CA GLU A 14 -32.25 -5.52 20.03
C GLU A 14 -30.92 -4.73 19.96
N ASP A 15 -30.92 -3.47 20.41
CA ASP A 15 -29.74 -2.58 20.37
C ASP A 15 -28.60 -3.06 21.29
N ASN A 16 -28.92 -3.45 22.53
CA ASN A 16 -27.94 -3.98 23.48
C ASN A 16 -27.35 -5.32 23.01
N LEU A 17 -28.14 -6.12 22.30
CA LEU A 17 -27.67 -7.36 21.68
C LEU A 17 -26.73 -7.05 20.50
N SER A 18 -27.06 -6.04 19.69
CA SER A 18 -26.21 -5.55 18.60
C SER A 18 -24.84 -5.07 19.09
N GLN A 19 -24.81 -4.32 20.21
CA GLN A 19 -23.56 -3.87 20.86
C GLN A 19 -22.75 -5.02 21.44
N LEU A 20 -23.40 -5.98 22.09
CA LEU A 20 -22.70 -7.18 22.60
C LEU A 20 -22.00 -7.96 21.47
N ILE A 21 -22.62 -8.04 20.29
CA ILE A 21 -22.01 -8.64 19.11
C ILE A 21 -20.81 -7.81 18.66
N ASP A 22 -20.93 -6.49 18.66
CA ASP A 22 -19.85 -5.58 18.26
C ASP A 22 -18.66 -5.67 19.21
N VAL A 23 -18.88 -5.77 20.53
CA VAL A 23 -17.83 -6.07 21.52
C VAL A 23 -17.16 -7.42 21.24
N SER A 24 -17.94 -8.45 20.88
CA SER A 24 -17.37 -9.79 20.60
C SER A 24 -16.52 -9.85 19.32
N LEU A 25 -16.67 -8.86 18.43
CA LEU A 25 -15.89 -8.71 17.20
C LEU A 25 -14.74 -7.69 17.37
N GLY A 26 -14.63 -7.07 18.55
CA GLY A 26 -13.62 -6.06 18.85
C GLY A 26 -13.90 -4.68 18.24
N PHE A 27 -15.15 -4.39 17.85
CA PHE A 27 -15.55 -3.06 17.38
C PHE A 27 -15.82 -2.07 18.53
N GLU A 28 -16.22 -2.58 19.69
CA GLU A 28 -16.50 -1.80 20.88
C GLU A 28 -15.74 -2.39 22.07
N ASP A 29 -15.28 -1.55 22.99
CA ASP A 29 -14.53 -1.99 24.16
C ASP A 29 -15.41 -2.68 25.20
N TYR A 30 -16.65 -2.19 25.36
CA TYR A 30 -17.59 -2.70 26.34
C TYR A 30 -19.05 -2.42 25.96
N VAL A 31 -19.95 -3.24 26.51
CA VAL A 31 -21.39 -3.02 26.49
C VAL A 31 -21.91 -2.84 27.91
N GLU A 32 -22.89 -1.95 28.09
CA GLU A 32 -23.53 -1.73 29.38
C GLU A 32 -24.61 -2.81 29.64
N LEU A 33 -24.61 -3.36 30.85
CA LEU A 33 -25.56 -4.36 31.30
C LEU A 33 -26.58 -3.71 32.23
N SER A 34 -27.86 -4.01 32.03
CA SER A 34 -28.93 -3.59 32.95
C SER A 34 -28.88 -4.35 34.28
N SER A 35 -28.55 -5.64 34.24
CA SER A 35 -28.37 -6.49 35.41
C SER A 35 -27.49 -7.70 35.07
N PHE A 36 -26.76 -8.21 36.06
CA PHE A 36 -25.97 -9.43 35.94
C PHE A 36 -26.22 -10.33 37.15
N ARG A 37 -26.58 -11.59 36.86
CA ARG A 37 -26.85 -12.60 37.89
C ARG A 37 -26.05 -13.87 37.64
N SER A 38 -25.29 -14.29 38.64
CA SER A 38 -24.57 -15.56 38.63
C SER A 38 -25.09 -16.46 39.74
N THR A 39 -25.43 -17.70 39.38
CA THR A 39 -25.97 -18.71 40.30
C THR A 39 -25.18 -20.00 40.19
N HIS A 40 -24.84 -20.61 41.32
CA HIS A 40 -24.27 -21.96 41.33
C HIS A 40 -25.36 -23.01 41.15
N THR A 41 -25.07 -24.02 40.34
CA THR A 41 -25.90 -25.22 40.21
C THR A 41 -25.17 -26.43 40.78
N ARG A 42 -25.87 -27.22 41.59
CA ARG A 42 -25.41 -28.54 42.06
C ARG A 42 -26.49 -29.57 41.72
N PHE A 43 -26.12 -30.61 40.99
CA PHE A 43 -27.07 -31.63 40.47
C PHE A 43 -28.23 -31.03 39.64
N GLY A 44 -27.98 -29.95 38.89
CA GLY A 44 -29.02 -29.25 38.12
C GLY A 44 -29.97 -28.39 38.96
N ILE A 45 -29.81 -28.34 40.29
CA ILE A 45 -30.61 -27.50 41.18
C ILE A 45 -29.90 -26.16 41.34
N LEU A 46 -30.60 -25.08 40.94
CA LEU A 46 -30.14 -23.70 41.14
C LEU A 46 -30.12 -23.37 42.62
N ASN A 47 -28.98 -22.91 43.13
CA ASN A 47 -28.90 -22.37 44.48
C ASN A 47 -29.80 -21.11 44.58
N LYS A 48 -30.58 -21.01 45.66
CA LYS A 48 -31.54 -19.91 45.86
C LYS A 48 -30.86 -18.56 46.06
N GLN A 49 -29.61 -18.57 46.49
CA GLN A 49 -28.80 -17.35 46.62
C GLN A 49 -27.84 -17.23 45.44
N PRO A 50 -27.96 -16.17 44.63
CA PRO A 50 -26.99 -15.86 43.60
C PRO A 50 -25.63 -15.53 44.23
N LEU A 51 -24.55 -15.96 43.58
CA LEU A 51 -23.17 -15.61 43.93
C LEU A 51 -22.90 -14.12 43.67
N VAL A 52 -23.49 -13.60 42.60
CA VAL A 52 -23.42 -12.20 42.20
C VAL A 52 -24.81 -11.80 41.72
N ASP A 53 -25.32 -10.70 42.24
CA ASP A 53 -26.58 -10.07 41.83
C ASP A 53 -26.34 -8.56 41.85
N CYS A 54 -26.20 -7.96 40.67
CA CYS A 54 -25.93 -6.54 40.55
C CYS A 54 -26.79 -5.88 39.48
N ASP A 55 -27.30 -4.70 39.84
CA ASP A 55 -27.94 -3.77 38.92
C ASP A 55 -26.86 -2.92 38.25
N GLY A 56 -26.81 -2.95 36.92
CA GLY A 56 -25.76 -2.28 36.16
C GLY A 56 -24.46 -3.10 36.02
N GLY A 57 -23.66 -2.75 35.01
CA GLY A 57 -22.32 -3.29 34.81
C GLY A 57 -21.77 -2.98 33.42
N LYS A 58 -20.46 -3.18 33.24
CA LYS A 58 -19.81 -3.13 31.91
C LYS A 58 -19.25 -4.51 31.60
N LEU A 59 -19.53 -5.00 30.40
CA LEU A 59 -18.98 -6.25 29.90
C LEU A 59 -18.04 -5.95 28.74
N SER A 60 -16.76 -6.30 28.91
CA SER A 60 -15.74 -6.20 27.87
C SER A 60 -15.25 -7.59 27.44
N MET A 61 -14.72 -7.67 26.22
CA MET A 61 -14.02 -8.84 25.69
C MET A 61 -12.64 -8.39 25.19
N PRO A 62 -11.65 -8.19 26.07
CA PRO A 62 -10.39 -7.52 25.70
C PRO A 62 -9.47 -8.36 24.81
N ASN A 63 -9.68 -9.68 24.75
CA ASN A 63 -8.79 -10.62 24.05
C ASN A 63 -9.53 -11.28 22.87
N VAL A 64 -10.08 -10.48 21.96
CA VAL A 64 -10.71 -10.99 20.73
C VAL A 64 -9.62 -11.47 19.77
N ALA A 65 -9.58 -12.77 19.51
CA ALA A 65 -8.67 -13.39 18.55
C ALA A 65 -9.41 -13.73 17.24
N PRO A 66 -8.72 -13.72 16.09
CA PRO A 66 -9.32 -14.12 14.83
C PRO A 66 -9.71 -15.60 14.85
N ASN A 67 -10.79 -15.93 14.15
CA ASN A 67 -11.24 -17.29 13.94
C ASN A 67 -10.43 -18.00 12.84
N ALA A 68 -9.97 -17.25 11.85
CA ALA A 68 -9.11 -17.71 10.77
C ALA A 68 -8.33 -16.54 10.15
N GLU A 69 -7.30 -16.89 9.40
CA GLU A 69 -6.53 -15.99 8.56
C GLU A 69 -6.60 -16.49 7.10
N GLY A 70 -6.38 -15.59 6.15
CA GLY A 70 -6.56 -15.92 4.74
C GLY A 70 -6.51 -14.70 3.84
N PHE A 71 -7.16 -14.78 2.69
CA PHE A 71 -7.14 -13.74 1.67
C PHE A 71 -8.54 -13.28 1.29
N VAL A 72 -8.67 -11.96 1.17
CA VAL A 72 -9.79 -11.31 0.49
C VAL A 72 -9.33 -10.92 -0.91
N ARG A 73 -10.09 -11.32 -1.93
CA ARG A 73 -9.75 -10.98 -3.32
C ARG A 73 -10.88 -10.21 -3.97
N PHE A 74 -10.52 -9.17 -4.73
CA PHE A 74 -11.46 -8.36 -5.51
C PHE A 74 -11.10 -8.40 -6.99
N ARG A 75 -12.11 -8.51 -7.85
CA ARG A 75 -11.99 -8.56 -9.31
C ARG A 75 -13.08 -7.73 -9.98
N GLU A 76 -12.77 -7.10 -11.10
CA GLU A 76 -13.80 -6.47 -11.95
C GLU A 76 -14.68 -7.52 -12.64
N ASN A 77 -14.12 -8.68 -12.99
CA ASN A 77 -14.87 -9.83 -13.51
C ASN A 77 -14.15 -11.15 -13.19
N LYS A 78 -14.81 -12.30 -13.42
CA LYS A 78 -14.26 -13.63 -13.07
C LYS A 78 -12.94 -13.98 -13.75
N LEU A 79 -12.59 -13.31 -14.85
CA LEU A 79 -11.37 -13.58 -15.63
C LEU A 79 -10.31 -12.49 -15.44
N SER A 80 -10.62 -11.38 -14.75
CA SER A 80 -9.67 -10.30 -14.54
C SER A 80 -8.63 -10.67 -13.48
N PRO A 81 -7.44 -10.04 -13.53
CA PRO A 81 -6.52 -10.04 -12.41
C PRO A 81 -7.23 -9.63 -11.12
N CYS A 82 -6.81 -10.19 -9.99
CA CYS A 82 -7.35 -9.85 -8.68
C CYS A 82 -6.39 -8.94 -7.90
N LEU A 83 -6.98 -8.03 -7.11
CA LEU A 83 -6.31 -7.45 -5.96
C LEU A 83 -6.52 -8.40 -4.79
N SER A 84 -5.44 -8.81 -4.12
CA SER A 84 -5.47 -9.83 -3.06
C SER A 84 -4.87 -9.26 -1.79
N PHE A 85 -5.61 -9.37 -0.69
CA PHE A 85 -5.23 -8.79 0.59
C PHE A 85 -5.25 -9.88 1.65
N PHE A 86 -4.14 -10.02 2.39
CA PHE A 86 -4.13 -10.86 3.57
C PHE A 86 -5.05 -10.25 4.63
N SER A 87 -5.83 -11.07 5.31
CA SER A 87 -6.86 -10.60 6.24
C SER A 87 -7.15 -11.61 7.34
N LYS A 88 -7.75 -11.09 8.41
CA LYS A 88 -8.20 -11.84 9.58
C LYS A 88 -9.73 -11.88 9.61
N LEU A 89 -10.29 -13.06 9.82
CA LEU A 89 -11.73 -13.27 9.94
C LEU A 89 -12.13 -13.37 11.41
N PHE A 90 -13.11 -12.57 11.83
CA PHE A 90 -13.75 -12.69 13.13
C PHE A 90 -15.24 -12.97 12.96
N ILE A 91 -15.72 -13.97 13.69
CA ILE A 91 -17.09 -14.45 13.69
C ILE A 91 -17.60 -14.37 15.13
N SER A 92 -18.70 -13.67 15.32
CA SER A 92 -19.27 -13.55 16.67
C SER A 92 -19.70 -14.93 17.19
N PRO A 93 -19.31 -15.31 18.42
CA PRO A 93 -19.77 -16.56 19.03
C PRO A 93 -21.29 -16.58 19.24
N PHE A 94 -21.93 -15.41 19.23
CA PHE A 94 -23.39 -15.29 19.38
C PHE A 94 -24.14 -15.63 18.10
N ASN A 95 -23.49 -15.67 16.93
CA ASN A 95 -24.15 -15.90 15.64
C ASN A 95 -25.01 -17.19 15.63
N VAL A 96 -24.63 -18.23 16.40
CA VAL A 96 -25.39 -19.50 16.50
C VAL A 96 -26.79 -19.31 17.10
N MET A 97 -26.97 -18.30 17.95
CA MET A 97 -28.21 -18.06 18.70
C MET A 97 -29.00 -16.86 18.17
N LEU A 98 -28.49 -16.17 17.15
CA LEU A 98 -29.05 -14.94 16.62
C LEU A 98 -29.90 -15.18 15.36
N PRO A 99 -30.99 -14.43 15.18
CA PRO A 99 -31.65 -14.32 13.88
C PRO A 99 -30.68 -13.85 12.79
N ASP A 100 -30.87 -14.31 11.56
CA ASP A 100 -29.99 -14.01 10.42
C ASP A 100 -29.74 -12.50 10.21
N LYS A 101 -30.76 -11.67 10.44
CA LYS A 101 -30.67 -10.19 10.35
C LYS A 101 -29.68 -9.55 11.34
N LEU A 102 -29.29 -10.23 12.42
CA LEU A 102 -28.38 -9.72 13.44
C LEU A 102 -26.98 -10.35 13.37
N LYS A 103 -26.79 -11.38 12.56
CA LYS A 103 -25.48 -12.04 12.43
C LYS A 103 -24.46 -11.08 11.80
N LYS A 104 -23.28 -10.99 12.40
CA LYS A 104 -22.19 -10.13 11.94
C LYS A 104 -20.90 -10.92 11.85
N ILE A 105 -20.08 -10.59 10.84
CA ILE A 105 -18.69 -11.00 10.73
C ILE A 105 -17.84 -9.75 10.48
N ARG A 106 -16.59 -9.80 10.90
CA ARG A 106 -15.58 -8.76 10.68
C ARG A 106 -14.45 -9.35 9.85
N VAL A 107 -13.98 -8.61 8.87
CA VAL A 107 -12.79 -8.94 8.08
C VAL A 107 -11.82 -7.78 8.18
N GLU A 108 -10.71 -8.01 8.87
CA GLU A 108 -9.68 -7.00 9.14
C GLU A 108 -8.48 -7.24 8.23
N GLY A 109 -8.18 -6.27 7.37
CA GLY A 109 -6.97 -6.21 6.58
C GLY A 109 -5.95 -5.22 7.15
N GLU A 110 -4.82 -5.08 6.49
CA GLU A 110 -3.74 -4.18 6.92
C GLU A 110 -4.15 -2.69 6.92
N PHE A 111 -5.03 -2.29 5.99
CA PHE A 111 -5.45 -0.90 5.80
C PHE A 111 -6.98 -0.72 5.75
N PHE A 112 -7.74 -1.79 5.97
CA PHE A 112 -9.19 -1.75 5.89
C PHE A 112 -9.85 -2.67 6.93
N ASP A 113 -11.09 -2.34 7.27
CA ASP A 113 -11.94 -3.15 8.15
C ASP A 113 -13.35 -3.25 7.56
N LEU A 114 -13.81 -4.48 7.31
CA LEU A 114 -15.13 -4.77 6.76
C LEU A 114 -16.03 -5.38 7.83
N LYS A 115 -17.20 -4.80 8.02
CA LYS A 115 -18.29 -5.34 8.84
C LYS A 115 -19.39 -5.82 7.92
N LEU A 116 -19.63 -7.13 7.89
CA LEU A 116 -20.57 -7.76 6.97
C LEU A 116 -21.68 -8.47 7.74
N ASN A 117 -22.90 -8.37 7.23
CA ASN A 117 -23.97 -9.31 7.54
C ASN A 117 -24.18 -10.24 6.33
N PRO A 118 -23.82 -11.53 6.43
CA PRO A 118 -23.83 -12.45 5.29
C PRO A 118 -25.23 -12.80 4.78
N TYR A 119 -26.29 -12.49 5.54
CA TYR A 119 -27.67 -12.85 5.19
C TYR A 119 -28.50 -11.68 4.65
N SER A 120 -28.18 -10.44 5.06
CA SER A 120 -28.85 -9.24 4.56
C SER A 120 -28.09 -8.55 3.42
N GLY A 121 -26.82 -8.90 3.22
CA GLY A 121 -25.95 -8.21 2.26
C GLY A 121 -25.51 -6.82 2.73
N ALA A 122 -25.87 -6.41 3.95
CA ALA A 122 -25.40 -5.16 4.53
C ALA A 122 -23.89 -5.25 4.82
N ALA A 123 -23.15 -4.25 4.34
CA ALA A 123 -21.72 -4.14 4.51
C ALA A 123 -21.37 -2.70 4.88
N ASN A 124 -20.54 -2.53 5.90
CA ASN A 124 -19.85 -1.28 6.19
C ASN A 124 -18.35 -1.52 6.07
N TYR A 125 -17.64 -0.52 5.59
CA TYR A 125 -16.20 -0.59 5.44
C TYR A 125 -15.55 0.69 5.94
N SER A 126 -14.34 0.56 6.44
CA SER A 126 -13.48 1.69 6.79
C SER A 126 -12.09 1.44 6.24
N PHE A 127 -11.41 2.53 5.90
CA PHE A 127 -10.07 2.51 5.33
C PHE A 127 -9.17 3.49 6.07
N SER A 128 -7.92 3.08 6.30
CA SER A 128 -6.95 3.82 7.11
C SER A 128 -5.73 4.19 6.27
N PHE A 129 -5.78 5.38 5.66
CA PHE A 129 -4.69 5.97 4.85
C PHE A 129 -4.18 7.30 5.44
N GLY A 130 -4.40 7.51 6.74
CA GLY A 130 -4.14 8.78 7.41
C GLY A 130 -2.66 9.13 7.55
N GLU A 131 -2.40 10.28 8.18
CA GLU A 131 -1.06 10.78 8.45
C GLU A 131 -0.22 9.75 9.22
N GLY A 132 1.01 9.52 8.76
CA GLY A 132 1.94 8.54 9.35
C GLY A 132 1.74 7.10 8.89
N VAL A 133 0.68 6.77 8.14
CA VAL A 133 0.52 5.43 7.55
C VAL A 133 1.52 5.24 6.41
N ARG A 134 2.28 4.15 6.49
CA ARG A 134 3.20 3.70 5.44
C ARG A 134 2.83 2.27 5.08
N LEU A 135 2.80 1.97 3.79
CA LEU A 135 2.61 0.62 3.28
C LEU A 135 3.65 0.35 2.19
N GLU A 136 3.94 -0.93 1.98
CA GLU A 136 4.74 -1.35 0.83
C GLU A 136 4.11 -0.82 -0.47
N ILE A 137 4.92 -0.32 -1.40
CA ILE A 137 4.44 0.38 -2.61
C ILE A 137 3.34 -0.39 -3.34
N HIS A 138 3.52 -1.70 -3.53
CA HIS A 138 2.55 -2.53 -4.23
C HIS A 138 1.24 -2.71 -3.46
N LYS A 139 1.30 -2.85 -2.12
CA LYS A 139 0.12 -2.92 -1.26
C LYS A 139 -0.64 -1.60 -1.27
N TYR A 140 0.07 -0.48 -1.19
CA TYR A 140 -0.54 0.84 -1.23
C TYR A 140 -1.22 1.10 -2.59
N ARG A 141 -0.55 0.75 -3.69
CA ARG A 141 -1.12 0.82 -5.04
C ARG A 141 -2.43 0.02 -5.11
N ASP A 142 -2.41 -1.23 -4.66
CA ASP A 142 -3.58 -2.11 -4.73
C ASP A 142 -4.72 -1.61 -3.84
N ALA A 143 -4.39 -1.04 -2.68
CA ALA A 143 -5.34 -0.39 -1.79
C ALA A 143 -6.06 0.81 -2.47
N LEU A 144 -5.31 1.70 -3.12
CA LEU A 144 -5.89 2.83 -3.86
C LEU A 144 -6.68 2.37 -5.10
N LYS A 145 -6.25 1.30 -5.77
CA LYS A 145 -7.03 0.68 -6.86
C LYS A 145 -8.38 0.16 -6.37
N LEU A 146 -8.38 -0.55 -5.25
CA LEU A 146 -9.61 -1.04 -4.64
C LEU A 146 -10.55 0.12 -4.25
N LEU A 147 -10.01 1.17 -3.62
CA LEU A 147 -10.80 2.38 -3.34
C LEU A 147 -11.41 2.99 -4.60
N GLY A 148 -10.62 3.14 -5.66
CA GLY A 148 -11.09 3.67 -6.94
C GLY A 148 -12.19 2.80 -7.56
N TRP A 149 -12.09 1.48 -7.43
CA TRP A 149 -13.15 0.55 -7.85
C TRP A 149 -14.43 0.71 -7.02
N LEU A 150 -14.33 0.72 -5.69
CA LEU A 150 -15.47 0.86 -4.78
C LEU A 150 -16.19 2.21 -4.93
N SER A 151 -15.45 3.24 -5.35
CA SER A 151 -15.94 4.61 -5.56
C SER A 151 -16.55 4.84 -6.95
N SER A 152 -16.52 3.84 -7.83
CA SER A 152 -17.04 3.95 -9.20
C SER A 152 -18.54 3.64 -9.25
N SER A 153 -19.37 4.67 -9.40
CA SER A 153 -20.84 4.52 -9.49
C SER A 153 -21.28 3.49 -10.55
N GLY A 154 -22.25 2.64 -10.20
CA GLY A 154 -22.88 1.69 -11.10
C GLY A 154 -22.04 0.46 -11.47
N LYS A 155 -20.82 0.33 -10.93
CA LYS A 155 -20.01 -0.88 -11.08
C LYS A 155 -20.35 -1.93 -10.04
N THR A 156 -20.07 -3.19 -10.38
CA THR A 156 -20.17 -4.33 -9.46
C THR A 156 -18.87 -5.10 -9.53
N LEU A 157 -18.25 -5.34 -8.37
CA LEU A 157 -17.06 -6.17 -8.25
C LEU A 157 -17.43 -7.58 -7.84
N TYR A 158 -16.55 -8.53 -8.16
CA TYR A 158 -16.56 -9.88 -7.60
C TYR A 158 -15.60 -9.91 -6.41
N ALA A 159 -16.08 -10.38 -5.27
CA ALA A 159 -15.28 -10.57 -4.07
C ALA A 159 -15.26 -12.04 -3.67
N GLU A 160 -14.10 -12.49 -3.22
CA GLU A 160 -13.83 -13.84 -2.70
C GLU A 160 -13.27 -13.72 -1.28
N LEU A 161 -13.83 -14.50 -0.35
CA LEU A 161 -13.29 -14.69 1.00
C LEU A 161 -12.76 -16.11 1.10
N ASP A 162 -11.45 -16.24 1.22
CA ASP A 162 -10.72 -17.51 1.24
C ASP A 162 -9.94 -17.60 2.55
N PHE A 163 -10.54 -18.25 3.54
CA PHE A 163 -10.01 -18.34 4.91
C PHE A 163 -9.79 -19.80 5.31
N ASP A 164 -8.68 -20.05 6.02
CA ASP A 164 -8.30 -21.39 6.43
C ASP A 164 -9.39 -22.05 7.29
N GLY A 165 -9.83 -23.25 6.89
CA GLY A 165 -10.87 -24.02 7.58
C GLY A 165 -12.31 -23.58 7.29
N PHE A 166 -12.53 -22.62 6.39
CA PHE A 166 -13.84 -22.16 5.95
C PHE A 166 -14.07 -22.43 4.45
N PRO A 167 -15.33 -22.61 4.00
CA PRO A 167 -15.61 -22.67 2.58
C PRO A 167 -15.33 -21.33 1.90
N LEU A 168 -14.85 -21.38 0.65
CA LEU A 168 -14.74 -20.19 -0.20
C LEU A 168 -16.11 -19.51 -0.34
N LEU A 169 -16.19 -18.23 0.03
CA LEU A 169 -17.39 -17.43 -0.17
C LEU A 169 -17.18 -16.45 -1.32
N GLU A 170 -18.07 -16.52 -2.31
CA GLU A 170 -18.07 -15.63 -3.47
C GLU A 170 -19.32 -14.75 -3.46
N PHE A 171 -19.16 -13.45 -3.66
CA PHE A 171 -20.29 -12.52 -3.77
C PHE A 171 -19.98 -11.31 -4.63
N LYS A 172 -21.03 -10.53 -4.92
CA LYS A 172 -20.95 -9.29 -5.67
C LYS A 172 -20.96 -8.10 -4.73
N VAL A 173 -20.10 -7.12 -4.99
CA VAL A 173 -20.00 -5.88 -4.22
C VAL A 173 -20.49 -4.73 -5.09
N GLY A 174 -21.58 -4.08 -4.67
CA GLY A 174 -22.08 -2.87 -5.31
C GLY A 174 -21.20 -1.68 -4.98
N CYS A 175 -20.76 -0.94 -6.00
CA CYS A 175 -19.94 0.25 -5.83
C CYS A 175 -20.82 1.50 -5.71
N GLN A 176 -20.39 2.45 -4.90
CA GLN A 176 -21.10 3.71 -4.66
C GLN A 176 -20.27 4.87 -5.18
N ASP A 177 -20.94 5.95 -5.57
CA ASP A 177 -20.24 7.16 -5.98
C ASP A 177 -19.64 7.86 -4.76
N HIS A 178 -18.32 7.75 -4.64
CA HIS A 178 -17.55 8.51 -3.67
C HIS A 178 -16.58 9.39 -4.45
N ASN A 179 -16.64 10.70 -4.24
CA ASN A 179 -15.76 11.65 -4.92
C ASN A 179 -14.36 11.61 -4.27
N LEU A 180 -13.63 10.50 -4.49
CA LEU A 180 -12.26 10.29 -4.04
C LEU A 180 -11.29 10.52 -5.20
N GLU A 181 -10.41 11.50 -5.06
CA GLU A 181 -9.39 11.83 -6.06
C GLU A 181 -8.00 11.47 -5.55
N PHE A 182 -7.47 10.34 -6.03
CA PHE A 182 -6.10 9.87 -5.76
C PHE A 182 -5.32 9.57 -7.05
N SER A 183 -5.67 10.27 -8.13
CA SER A 183 -5.15 9.99 -9.47
C SER A 183 -3.63 10.21 -9.55
N ARG A 184 -3.12 11.23 -8.86
CA ARG A 184 -1.69 11.57 -8.79
C ARG A 184 -0.91 10.53 -8.00
N GLU A 185 -1.41 10.19 -6.82
CA GLU A 185 -0.80 9.23 -5.90
C GLU A 185 -0.80 7.82 -6.52
N LEU A 186 -1.90 7.41 -7.13
CA LEU A 186 -1.98 6.12 -7.82
C LEU A 186 -0.98 6.05 -8.98
N LYS A 187 -0.87 7.11 -9.79
CA LYS A 187 0.11 7.19 -10.88
C LYS A 187 1.55 7.10 -10.36
N ALA A 188 1.87 7.82 -9.29
CA ALA A 188 3.18 7.76 -8.65
C ALA A 188 3.50 6.33 -8.17
N LEU A 189 2.54 5.66 -7.51
CA LEU A 189 2.70 4.29 -7.02
C LEU A 189 2.82 3.26 -8.16
N GLU A 190 2.16 3.47 -9.29
CA GLU A 190 2.33 2.62 -10.47
C GLU A 190 3.73 2.74 -11.07
N CYS A 191 4.23 3.96 -11.26
CA CYS A 191 5.61 4.21 -11.70
C CYS A 191 6.62 3.65 -10.68
N ALA A 192 6.41 3.89 -9.39
CA ALA A 192 7.26 3.37 -8.32
C ALA A 192 7.30 1.84 -8.32
N THR A 193 6.17 1.16 -8.54
CA THR A 193 6.14 -0.31 -8.61
C THR A 193 7.00 -0.82 -9.78
N LYS A 194 6.93 -0.17 -10.95
CA LYS A 194 7.78 -0.54 -12.09
C LYS A 194 9.24 -0.31 -11.77
N LEU A 195 9.59 0.84 -11.20
CA LEU A 195 10.97 1.17 -10.83
C LEU A 195 11.56 0.17 -9.84
N VAL A 196 10.83 -0.21 -8.78
CA VAL A 196 11.25 -1.26 -7.84
C VAL A 196 11.59 -2.56 -8.57
N SER A 197 10.73 -2.98 -9.52
CA SER A 197 10.96 -4.19 -10.32
C SER A 197 12.14 -4.05 -11.28
N GLU A 198 12.25 -2.93 -12.00
CA GLU A 198 13.30 -2.67 -13.00
C GLU A 198 14.68 -2.55 -12.36
N PHE A 199 14.76 -2.04 -11.13
CA PHE A 199 16.00 -1.98 -10.36
C PHE A 199 16.34 -3.30 -9.64
N GLY A 200 15.44 -4.29 -9.66
CA GLY A 200 15.64 -5.57 -8.99
C GLY A 200 15.71 -5.45 -7.47
N VAL A 201 15.01 -4.47 -6.87
CA VAL A 201 15.00 -4.28 -5.41
C VAL A 201 14.16 -5.38 -4.77
N THR A 202 14.80 -6.15 -3.91
CA THR A 202 14.15 -7.25 -3.15
C THR A 202 13.75 -6.85 -1.74
N GLU A 203 14.28 -5.74 -1.23
CA GLU A 203 13.91 -5.16 0.05
C GLU A 203 12.51 -4.58 0.03
N ILE A 204 11.90 -4.50 1.21
CA ILE A 204 10.62 -3.81 1.38
C ILE A 204 10.85 -2.32 1.19
N VAL A 205 10.16 -1.74 0.21
CA VAL A 205 10.09 -0.29 0.00
C VAL A 205 8.70 0.18 0.39
N ASP A 206 8.62 0.91 1.50
CA ASP A 206 7.37 1.48 1.99
C ASP A 206 7.28 2.97 1.67
N ILE A 207 6.05 3.47 1.53
CA ILE A 207 5.79 4.87 1.16
C ILE A 207 4.53 5.36 1.86
N SER A 208 4.48 6.65 2.16
CA SER A 208 3.25 7.34 2.61
C SER A 208 2.52 8.00 1.44
N LEU A 209 1.23 8.28 1.60
CA LEU A 209 0.45 8.99 0.58
C LEU A 209 1.01 10.40 0.28
N ASP A 210 1.51 11.10 1.31
CA ASP A 210 2.13 12.43 1.16
C ASP A 210 3.41 12.37 0.30
N GLU A 211 4.29 11.40 0.55
CA GLU A 211 5.50 11.21 -0.26
C GLU A 211 5.15 10.85 -1.71
N ALA A 212 4.16 9.99 -1.93
CA ALA A 212 3.70 9.64 -3.28
C ALA A 212 3.18 10.88 -4.03
N SER A 213 2.41 11.75 -3.36
CA SER A 213 1.89 12.98 -3.95
C SER A 213 2.99 14.03 -4.20
N ARG A 214 3.92 14.15 -3.26
CA ARG A 214 5.03 15.13 -3.30
C ARG A 214 6.05 14.81 -4.39
N TYR A 215 6.38 13.54 -4.58
CA TYR A 215 7.41 13.09 -5.51
C TYR A 215 6.83 12.50 -6.81
N GLU A 216 5.53 12.63 -7.07
CA GLU A 216 4.87 12.09 -8.26
C GLU A 216 5.61 12.45 -9.56
N SER A 217 5.97 13.73 -9.73
CA SER A 217 6.63 14.19 -10.94
C SER A 217 8.01 13.55 -11.13
N THR A 218 8.85 13.48 -10.09
CA THR A 218 10.21 12.94 -10.19
C THR A 218 10.22 11.42 -10.30
N ILE A 219 9.30 10.73 -9.62
CA ILE A 219 9.10 9.29 -9.75
C ILE A 219 8.68 8.95 -11.18
N CYS A 220 7.67 9.63 -11.72
CA CYS A 220 7.21 9.40 -13.09
C CYS A 220 8.27 9.81 -14.13
N GLN A 221 9.06 10.85 -13.88
CA GLN A 221 10.16 11.24 -14.75
C GLN A 221 11.23 10.15 -14.83
N LEU A 222 11.62 9.55 -13.70
CA LEU A 222 12.60 8.45 -13.72
C LEU A 222 12.06 7.21 -14.47
N ASP A 223 10.79 6.83 -14.27
CA ASP A 223 10.12 5.77 -15.02
C ASP A 223 10.14 6.06 -16.54
N ASN A 224 9.85 7.29 -16.92
CA ASN A 224 9.87 7.71 -18.33
C ASN A 224 11.29 7.69 -18.93
N VAL A 225 12.32 8.07 -18.16
CA VAL A 225 13.71 8.02 -18.63
C VAL A 225 14.14 6.60 -18.93
N LEU A 226 13.77 5.61 -18.10
CA LEU A 226 14.08 4.20 -18.37
C LEU A 226 13.42 3.67 -19.64
N ALA A 227 12.22 4.16 -19.96
CA ALA A 227 11.46 3.74 -21.14
C ALA A 227 11.72 4.63 -22.37
N ALA A 228 12.55 5.66 -22.26
CA ALA A 228 12.69 6.68 -23.28
C ALA A 228 13.48 6.16 -24.49
N THR A 229 13.11 6.65 -25.68
CA THR A 229 13.91 6.50 -26.89
C THR A 229 14.84 7.70 -27.06
N PRO A 230 15.97 7.57 -27.79
CA PRO A 230 16.93 8.67 -27.96
C PRO A 230 16.32 10.01 -28.36
N ASN A 231 15.33 9.98 -29.25
CA ASN A 231 14.69 11.17 -29.81
C ASN A 231 13.86 12.00 -28.80
N LEU A 232 13.62 11.49 -27.59
CA LEU A 232 12.90 12.20 -26.54
C LEU A 232 13.82 13.10 -25.70
N PHE A 233 15.14 12.94 -25.81
CA PHE A 233 16.09 13.74 -25.07
C PHE A 233 16.52 14.97 -25.86
N LYS A 234 16.32 16.15 -25.27
CA LYS A 234 16.87 17.41 -25.75
C LYS A 234 17.76 17.98 -24.66
N VAL A 235 19.07 18.05 -24.92
CA VAL A 235 20.04 18.62 -24.00
C VAL A 235 20.66 19.86 -24.64
N GLU A 236 20.66 20.96 -23.90
CA GLU A 236 21.39 22.18 -24.23
C GLU A 236 22.40 22.44 -23.13
N PHE A 237 23.65 22.71 -23.48
CA PHE A 237 24.72 22.88 -22.51
C PHE A 237 25.81 23.83 -22.97
N GLY A 238 26.48 24.44 -22.00
CA GLY A 238 27.77 25.09 -22.17
C GLY A 238 28.89 24.17 -21.71
N VAL A 239 30.12 24.47 -22.10
CA VAL A 239 31.30 23.71 -21.69
C VAL A 239 32.25 24.61 -20.92
N ASP A 240 32.55 24.22 -19.69
CA ASP A 240 33.59 24.82 -18.86
C ASP A 240 34.83 23.91 -18.90
N GLY A 241 35.94 24.41 -19.43
CA GLY A 241 37.22 23.68 -19.50
C GLY A 241 37.86 23.63 -20.89
N GLU A 242 38.97 22.92 -21.00
CA GLU A 242 39.66 22.65 -22.27
C GLU A 242 39.44 21.20 -22.72
N GLY A 243 39.51 20.94 -24.03
CA GLY A 243 39.51 19.57 -24.59
C GLY A 243 38.19 19.10 -25.19
N PHE A 244 37.11 19.87 -25.09
CA PHE A 244 35.87 19.58 -25.81
C PHE A 244 36.00 19.93 -27.30
N ASP A 245 35.75 18.95 -28.16
CA ASP A 245 35.71 19.13 -29.60
C ASP A 245 34.29 18.87 -30.13
N PRO A 246 33.57 19.91 -30.60
CA PRO A 246 32.21 19.77 -31.12
C PRO A 246 32.14 19.05 -32.48
N THR A 247 33.27 18.72 -33.10
CA THR A 247 33.31 17.98 -34.37
C THR A 247 33.29 16.46 -34.18
N ASN A 248 33.58 15.98 -32.97
CA ASN A 248 33.45 14.57 -32.60
C ASN A 248 32.03 14.25 -32.13
N ASP A 249 31.69 12.96 -32.12
CA ASP A 249 30.52 12.49 -31.39
C ASP A 249 30.66 12.84 -29.90
N VAL A 250 29.56 13.26 -29.29
CA VAL A 250 29.49 13.74 -27.92
C VAL A 250 28.72 12.75 -27.06
N VAL A 251 29.22 12.54 -25.85
CA VAL A 251 28.52 11.78 -24.81
C VAL A 251 28.25 12.70 -23.62
N CYS A 252 26.98 12.89 -23.29
CA CYS A 252 26.56 13.58 -22.08
C CYS A 252 26.20 12.57 -20.99
N ILE A 253 26.90 12.60 -19.86
CA ILE A 253 26.68 11.71 -18.72
C ILE A 253 25.86 12.45 -17.66
N PHE A 254 24.77 11.82 -17.20
CA PHE A 254 23.87 12.36 -16.18
C PHE A 254 23.75 11.41 -14.99
N LEU A 255 23.63 12.00 -13.80
CA LEU A 255 23.09 11.31 -12.62
C LEU A 255 21.70 11.87 -12.33
N ILE A 256 20.69 11.01 -12.40
CA ILE A 256 19.30 11.37 -12.08
C ILE A 256 18.90 10.58 -10.84
N THR A 257 18.32 11.24 -9.83
CA THR A 257 17.84 10.56 -8.63
C THR A 257 16.42 10.98 -8.28
N THR A 258 15.67 10.08 -7.66
CA THR A 258 14.37 10.38 -7.05
C THR A 258 14.21 9.60 -5.75
N PRO A 259 13.69 10.23 -4.68
CA PRO A 259 13.23 9.49 -3.51
C PRO A 259 11.96 8.70 -3.88
N ILE A 260 11.89 7.45 -3.40
CA ILE A 260 10.73 6.58 -3.49
C ILE A 260 10.54 5.96 -2.10
N GLY A 261 9.72 6.62 -1.28
CA GLY A 261 9.40 6.13 0.06
C GLY A 261 10.63 5.99 0.96
N SER A 262 10.88 4.79 1.46
CA SER A 262 12.02 4.46 2.32
C SER A 262 13.36 4.35 1.58
N HIS A 263 13.40 4.61 0.27
CA HIS A 263 14.62 4.45 -0.55
C HIS A 263 14.83 5.63 -1.50
N VAL A 264 16.06 5.76 -2.01
CA VAL A 264 16.42 6.67 -3.10
C VAL A 264 16.88 5.83 -4.28
N PHE A 265 16.32 6.13 -5.45
CA PHE A 265 16.63 5.46 -6.71
C PHE A 265 17.43 6.42 -7.58
N GLY A 266 18.49 5.92 -8.22
CA GLY A 266 19.40 6.70 -9.04
C GLY A 266 19.78 6.01 -10.34
N LEU A 267 20.00 6.78 -11.39
CA LEU A 267 20.39 6.30 -12.71
C LEU A 267 21.61 7.08 -13.20
N ILE A 268 22.66 6.38 -13.61
CA ILE A 268 23.71 6.96 -14.45
C ILE A 268 23.37 6.66 -15.90
N LEU A 269 23.22 7.72 -16.68
CA LEU A 269 22.70 7.73 -18.04
C LEU A 269 23.75 8.37 -18.95
N ALA A 270 24.07 7.73 -20.08
CA ALA A 270 24.87 8.29 -21.16
C ALA A 270 23.99 8.58 -22.37
N LEU A 271 23.91 9.84 -22.77
CA LEU A 271 23.25 10.30 -23.99
C LEU A 271 24.31 10.53 -25.06
N ILE A 272 24.19 9.85 -26.19
CA ILE A 272 25.19 9.86 -27.25
C ILE A 272 24.59 10.51 -28.50
N GLY A 273 25.39 11.32 -29.18
CA GLY A 273 24.97 11.92 -30.44
C GLY A 273 25.93 12.95 -30.99
N VAL A 274 25.41 13.76 -31.92
CA VAL A 274 26.16 14.86 -32.52
C VAL A 274 25.67 16.18 -31.94
N VAL A 275 26.56 17.16 -31.83
CA VAL A 275 26.18 18.48 -31.34
C VAL A 275 25.94 19.48 -32.47
N LYS A 276 24.97 20.36 -32.25
CA LYS A 276 24.74 21.55 -33.06
C LYS A 276 25.03 22.78 -32.23
N THR A 277 25.88 23.67 -32.71
CA THR A 277 26.08 24.98 -32.10
C THR A 277 24.82 25.83 -32.28
N ILE A 278 24.27 26.35 -31.17
CA ILE A 278 23.10 27.24 -31.20
C ILE A 278 23.54 28.70 -31.08
N ASP A 279 24.46 29.00 -30.16
CA ASP A 279 24.98 30.34 -29.88
C ASP A 279 26.43 30.22 -29.35
N ASN A 280 27.16 31.33 -29.20
CA ASN A 280 28.56 31.35 -28.77
C ASN A 280 28.77 30.57 -27.46
N GLY A 281 29.33 29.36 -27.57
CA GLY A 281 29.62 28.47 -26.44
C GLY A 281 28.45 27.62 -25.95
N LEU A 282 27.30 27.65 -26.65
CA LEU A 282 26.13 26.84 -26.35
C LEU A 282 25.88 25.78 -27.43
N TYR A 283 25.75 24.54 -26.98
CA TYR A 283 25.60 23.36 -27.83
C TYR A 283 24.28 22.65 -27.54
N GLN A 284 23.67 22.10 -28.58
CA GLN A 284 22.53 21.21 -28.50
C GLN A 284 22.97 19.80 -28.84
N LEU A 285 22.73 18.81 -27.97
CA LEU A 285 22.89 17.41 -28.33
C LEU A 285 21.69 16.95 -29.16
N ILE A 286 21.97 16.40 -30.34
CA ILE A 286 21.02 15.63 -31.14
C ILE A 286 21.28 14.16 -30.83
N THR A 287 20.56 13.64 -29.85
CA THR A 287 20.71 12.28 -29.32
C THR A 287 20.32 11.26 -30.39
N ASN A 288 21.20 10.29 -30.66
CA ASN A 288 20.92 9.15 -31.52
C ASN A 288 20.97 7.81 -30.77
N ASP A 289 21.60 7.77 -29.59
CA ASP A 289 21.66 6.59 -28.73
C ASP A 289 21.61 6.97 -27.24
N VAL A 290 21.12 6.03 -26.43
CA VAL A 290 20.91 6.18 -24.98
C VAL A 290 21.34 4.90 -24.29
N SER A 291 22.24 5.03 -23.32
CA SER A 291 22.72 3.91 -22.52
C SER A 291 22.49 4.14 -21.04
N ILE A 292 21.91 3.14 -20.38
CA ILE A 292 21.84 3.09 -18.92
C ILE A 292 23.12 2.41 -18.45
N GLU A 293 23.99 3.19 -17.82
CA GLU A 293 25.31 2.74 -17.40
C GLU A 293 25.28 2.10 -16.02
N SER A 294 24.50 2.66 -15.10
CA SER A 294 24.39 2.14 -13.74
C SER A 294 23.02 2.44 -13.12
N LYS A 295 22.58 1.53 -12.25
CA LYS A 295 21.36 1.64 -11.44
C LYS A 295 21.77 1.65 -9.97
N ILE A 296 21.35 2.69 -9.26
CA ILE A 296 21.75 2.97 -7.89
C ILE A 296 20.52 2.90 -6.99
N VAL A 297 20.62 2.21 -5.87
CA VAL A 297 19.56 2.16 -4.84
C VAL A 297 20.20 2.32 -3.47
N SER A 298 19.62 3.17 -2.64
CA SER A 298 20.00 3.32 -1.23
C SER A 298 18.77 3.35 -0.35
N GLY A 299 18.84 2.71 0.82
CA GLY A 299 17.86 2.97 1.87
C GLY A 299 17.95 4.42 2.37
N LYS A 300 16.86 4.99 2.87
CA LYS A 300 16.78 6.37 3.38
C LYS A 300 17.74 6.64 4.54
N ASP A 301 18.04 5.59 5.32
CA ASP A 301 19.00 5.64 6.43
C ASP A 301 20.43 5.26 6.02
N GLN A 302 20.64 4.91 4.76
CA GLN A 302 21.95 4.60 4.20
C GLN A 302 22.44 5.80 3.39
N SER A 303 23.63 6.29 3.73
CA SER A 303 24.31 7.30 2.91
C SER A 303 25.18 6.61 1.87
N ILE A 304 24.99 6.95 0.59
CA ILE A 304 26.01 6.69 -0.43
C ILE A 304 27.07 7.78 -0.29
N SER A 305 28.34 7.39 -0.22
CA SER A 305 29.42 8.37 -0.16
C SER A 305 29.56 9.09 -1.53
N ASN A 306 29.88 10.38 -1.52
CA ASN A 306 30.16 11.09 -2.77
C ASN A 306 31.37 10.48 -3.49
N GLU A 307 32.35 9.94 -2.75
CA GLU A 307 33.51 9.24 -3.33
C GLU A 307 33.09 8.04 -4.18
N ASP A 308 32.13 7.23 -3.72
CA ASP A 308 31.62 6.10 -4.49
C ASP A 308 30.87 6.55 -5.75
N LEU A 309 30.05 7.61 -5.64
CA LEU A 309 29.33 8.18 -6.78
C LEU A 309 30.28 8.76 -7.83
N VAL A 310 31.28 9.53 -7.40
CA VAL A 310 32.31 10.11 -8.27
C VAL A 310 33.11 9.00 -8.94
N SER A 311 33.53 7.97 -8.20
CA SER A 311 34.26 6.83 -8.74
C SER A 311 33.46 6.10 -9.82
N GLU A 312 32.16 5.88 -9.61
CA GLU A 312 31.29 5.24 -10.59
C GLU A 312 31.16 6.11 -11.85
N ILE A 313 30.94 7.43 -11.71
CA ILE A 313 30.86 8.36 -12.84
C ILE A 313 32.18 8.42 -13.63
N GLU A 314 33.33 8.49 -12.95
CA GLU A 314 34.64 8.48 -13.60
C GLU A 314 34.92 7.16 -14.33
N SER A 315 34.36 6.04 -13.86
CA SER A 315 34.46 4.76 -14.57
C SER A 315 33.70 4.80 -15.90
N VAL A 316 32.54 5.48 -15.91
CA VAL A 316 31.73 5.70 -17.11
C VAL A 316 32.43 6.67 -18.06
N GLU A 317 32.97 7.79 -17.58
CA GLU A 317 33.75 8.73 -18.41
C GLU A 317 34.88 8.02 -19.17
N LYS A 318 35.69 7.23 -18.45
CA LYS A 318 36.80 6.47 -19.04
C LYS A 318 36.38 5.48 -20.13
N LYS A 319 35.13 4.97 -20.09
CA LYS A 319 34.57 4.10 -21.13
C LYS A 319 34.45 4.85 -22.47
N TYR A 320 34.19 6.16 -22.44
CA TYR A 320 33.90 6.98 -23.61
C TYR A 320 35.07 7.89 -24.06
N ASP A 321 35.98 8.25 -23.16
CA ASP A 321 37.09 9.20 -23.40
C ASP A 321 37.91 9.01 -24.68
N LYS A 322 38.04 7.77 -25.16
CA LYS A 322 38.87 7.46 -26.34
C LYS A 322 38.22 7.83 -27.67
N ASN A 323 36.88 7.80 -27.72
CA ASN A 323 36.13 7.85 -28.97
C ASN A 323 35.16 9.03 -29.04
N TYR A 324 34.93 9.73 -27.92
CA TYR A 324 33.91 10.75 -27.79
C TYR A 324 34.44 11.98 -27.06
N SER A 325 33.84 13.13 -27.35
CA SER A 325 33.91 14.31 -26.50
C SER A 325 32.95 14.12 -25.32
N VAL A 326 33.49 13.90 -24.12
CA VAL A 326 32.70 13.59 -22.91
C VAL A 326 32.32 14.85 -22.16
N VAL A 327 31.05 14.97 -21.78
CA VAL A 327 30.50 16.07 -20.96
C VAL A 327 29.75 15.47 -19.78
N THR A 328 30.20 15.76 -18.57
CA THR A 328 29.57 15.24 -17.35
C THR A 328 28.70 16.30 -16.70
N MET A 329 27.40 16.01 -16.59
CA MET A 329 26.38 16.88 -16.00
C MET A 329 26.19 16.57 -14.51
N PHE A 330 27.31 16.43 -13.78
CA PHE A 330 27.35 16.14 -12.36
C PHE A 330 28.50 16.92 -11.72
N ASP A 331 28.20 17.64 -10.64
CA ASP A 331 29.23 18.36 -9.88
C ASP A 331 29.93 17.41 -8.91
N LYS A 332 31.15 16.99 -9.27
CA LYS A 332 32.00 16.10 -8.47
C LYS A 332 32.47 16.71 -7.15
N LYS A 333 32.28 18.02 -6.93
CA LYS A 333 32.75 18.73 -5.73
C LYS A 333 31.71 18.82 -4.62
N CYS A 334 30.46 18.45 -4.89
CA CYS A 334 29.35 18.57 -3.95
C CYS A 334 29.25 17.41 -2.97
#